data_AF-A0A5M6CEZ7-F1
#
_entry.id   AF-A0A5M6CEZ7-F1
#
_cell.length_a   1.000
_cell.length_b   1.000
_cell.length_c   1.000
_cell.angle_alpha   90.00
_cell.angle_beta   90.00
_cell.angle_gamma   90.00
#
_symmetry.space_group_name_H-M   'P 1'
#
loop_
_entity.id
_entity.type
_entity.pdbx_description
1 polymer ?
#
loop_
_entity_poly.entity_id
_entity_poly.type
_entity_poly.pdbx_seq_one_letter_code
_entity_poly.pdbx_strand_id
1 'polypeptide(L)'
;MATNIWIEKGWGDSVEDAIFDDIKTAIAETIQMDDEHGAFWVGHMEKEFVLEINKTLDLLFVYGENQDEQIHTKLDNWDEVKHFFRLYFDNEFERLKNEIELRPFTYKRLQNG
;
A
#
# COMPACT_ATOMS: atom_id res chain seq x y z
N MET A 1 -2.23 21.62 4.44
CA MET A 1 -3.51 20.89 4.53
C MET A 1 -3.14 19.53 5.07
N ALA A 2 -3.75 19.12 6.18
CA ALA A 2 -3.59 17.76 6.71
C ALA A 2 -4.19 16.76 5.70
N THR A 3 -3.54 15.62 5.51
CA THR A 3 -4.09 14.52 4.71
C THR A 3 -4.68 13.48 5.67
N ASN A 4 -5.69 12.72 5.23
CA ASN A 4 -6.23 11.62 6.02
C ASN A 4 -5.38 10.35 5.88
N ILE A 5 -4.07 10.49 5.66
CA ILE A 5 -3.18 9.41 5.27
C ILE A 5 -2.02 9.32 6.25
N TRP A 6 -1.71 8.10 6.67
CA TRP A 6 -0.54 7.80 7.50
C TRP A 6 0.33 6.74 6.81
N ILE A 7 1.61 6.71 7.17
CA ILE A 7 2.57 5.69 6.73
C ILE A 7 3.19 5.07 7.97
N GLU A 8 3.27 3.74 8.00
CA GLU A 8 4.08 2.99 8.96
C GLU A 8 5.07 2.11 8.20
N LYS A 9 6.26 1.94 8.80
CA LYS A 9 7.37 1.21 8.22
C LYS A 9 7.71 0.01 9.09
N GLY A 10 8.12 -1.09 8.47
CA GLY A 10 8.48 -2.34 9.15
C GLY A 10 9.63 -2.23 10.16
N TRP A 11 10.36 -1.11 10.15
CA TRP A 11 11.44 -0.80 11.11
C TRP A 11 11.03 0.19 12.22
N GLY A 12 9.73 0.49 12.36
CA GLY A 12 9.16 1.21 13.50
C GLY A 12 9.03 2.72 13.36
N ASP A 13 9.37 3.28 12.20
CA ASP A 13 9.12 4.69 11.89
C ASP A 13 7.68 4.89 11.36
N SER A 14 7.08 6.03 11.69
CA SER A 14 5.77 6.42 11.18
C SER A 14 5.70 7.90 10.75
N VAL A 15 4.75 8.20 9.87
CA VAL A 15 4.45 9.55 9.37
C VAL A 15 2.94 9.75 9.40
N GLU A 16 2.50 10.79 10.11
CA GLU A 16 1.11 11.27 10.11
C GLU A 16 0.96 12.41 9.09
N ASP A 17 -0.26 12.67 8.63
CA ASP A 17 -0.57 13.68 7.60
C ASP A 17 0.33 13.55 6.36
N ALA A 18 0.61 12.30 5.97
CA ALA A 18 1.60 11.97 4.96
C ALA A 18 1.24 12.55 3.59
N ILE A 19 2.27 12.93 2.84
CA ILE A 19 2.18 13.37 1.45
C ILE A 19 2.86 12.36 0.52
N PHE A 20 2.56 12.44 -0.77
CA PHE A 20 3.13 11.49 -1.74
C PHE A 20 4.67 11.49 -1.79
N ASP A 21 5.33 12.60 -1.42
CA ASP A 21 6.79 12.61 -1.36
C ASP A 21 7.35 11.72 -0.24
N ASP A 22 6.60 11.46 0.84
CA ASP A 22 6.99 10.55 1.91
C ASP A 22 7.09 9.10 1.41
N ILE A 23 6.32 8.74 0.37
CA ILE A 23 6.41 7.44 -0.31
C ILE A 23 7.76 7.25 -1.00
N LYS A 24 8.32 8.32 -1.57
CA LYS A 24 9.64 8.24 -2.20
C LYS A 24 10.71 7.90 -1.16
N THR A 25 10.60 8.49 0.02
CA THR A 25 11.47 8.19 1.17
C THR A 25 11.26 6.76 1.65
N ALA A 26 10.00 6.34 1.88
CA ALA A 26 9.68 4.98 2.32
C ALA A 26 10.22 3.92 1.33
N ILE A 27 10.02 4.09 0.02
CA ILE A 27 10.58 3.21 -1.01
C ILE A 27 12.11 3.16 -0.93
N ALA A 28 12.76 4.33 -0.85
CA ALA A 28 14.23 4.38 -0.81
C ALA A 28 14.78 3.64 0.40
N GLU A 29 14.14 3.76 1.56
CA GLU A 29 14.51 3.07 2.80
C GLU A 29 14.23 1.56 2.70
N THR A 30 13.04 1.16 2.23
CA THR A 30 12.67 -0.26 2.04
C THR A 30 13.65 -1.01 1.14
N ILE A 31 14.18 -0.38 0.09
CA ILE A 31 15.19 -0.98 -0.78
C ILE A 31 16.49 -1.30 -0.03
N GLN A 32 16.85 -0.51 0.99
CA GLN A 32 18.07 -0.70 1.78
C GLN A 32 17.90 -1.70 2.93
N MET A 33 16.67 -2.02 3.32
CA MET A 33 16.39 -2.99 4.38
C MET A 33 16.73 -4.41 3.96
N ASP A 34 16.86 -5.32 4.94
CA ASP A 34 16.85 -6.75 4.65
C ASP A 34 15.46 -7.22 4.16
N ASP A 35 15.39 -8.45 3.67
CA ASP A 35 14.14 -8.98 3.12
C ASP A 35 13.09 -9.30 4.21
N GLU A 36 13.48 -9.39 5.48
CA GLU A 36 12.59 -9.69 6.61
C GLU A 36 11.85 -8.44 7.10
N HIS A 37 12.51 -7.28 7.11
CA HIS A 37 11.99 -6.02 7.65
C HIS A 37 11.69 -4.97 6.58
N GLY A 38 12.00 -5.26 5.31
CA GLY A 38 11.76 -4.36 4.19
C GLY A 38 10.29 -4.32 3.78
N ALA A 39 9.44 -3.68 4.56
CA ALA A 39 8.05 -3.40 4.19
C ALA A 39 7.58 -2.04 4.72
N PHE A 40 6.57 -1.47 4.09
CA PHE A 40 5.82 -0.33 4.61
C PHE A 40 4.36 -0.41 4.16
N TRP A 41 3.49 0.24 4.91
CA TRP A 41 2.07 0.31 4.60
C TRP A 41 1.53 1.71 4.81
N VAL A 42 0.51 2.03 4.04
CA VAL A 42 -0.13 3.34 4.01
C VAL A 42 -1.60 3.14 4.29
N GLY A 43 -2.12 3.84 5.28
CA GLY A 43 -3.52 3.73 5.68
C GLY A 43 -4.28 5.04 5.56
N HIS A 44 -5.60 4.93 5.41
CA HIS A 44 -6.53 6.04 5.32
C HIS A 44 -7.33 6.12 6.63
N MET A 45 -7.21 7.23 7.36
CA MET A 45 -7.74 7.38 8.72
C MET A 45 -9.24 7.11 8.84
N GLU A 46 -10.05 7.52 7.85
CA GLU A 46 -11.51 7.38 7.92
C GLU A 46 -12.05 6.08 7.32
N LYS A 47 -11.38 5.53 6.30
CA LYS A 47 -11.86 4.36 5.54
C LYS A 47 -11.25 3.07 6.05
N GLU A 48 -10.19 3.18 6.85
CA GLU A 48 -9.39 2.07 7.35
C GLU A 48 -8.81 1.19 6.23
N PHE A 49 -8.76 1.68 4.99
CA PHE A 49 -8.12 0.97 3.88
C PHE A 49 -6.61 1.01 4.07
N VAL A 50 -5.91 -0.06 3.74
CA VAL A 50 -4.45 -0.15 3.87
C VAL A 50 -3.83 -0.67 2.58
N LEU A 51 -2.81 0.00 2.08
CA LEU A 51 -1.98 -0.45 0.98
C LEU A 51 -0.56 -0.74 1.49
N GLU A 52 -0.17 -2.01 1.45
CA GLU A 52 1.12 -2.52 1.92
C GLU A 52 1.97 -2.97 0.74
N ILE A 53 3.28 -2.72 0.82
CA ILE A 53 4.28 -3.24 -0.11
C ILE A 53 5.49 -3.73 0.66
N ASN A 54 6.00 -4.89 0.25
CA ASN A 54 7.29 -5.39 0.74
C ASN A 54 8.41 -5.20 -0.30
N LYS A 55 9.64 -5.41 0.13
CA LYS A 55 10.85 -5.27 -0.69
C LYS A 55 10.87 -6.25 -1.86
N THR A 56 10.19 -7.39 -1.73
CA THR A 56 10.04 -8.36 -2.82
C THR A 56 9.00 -7.94 -3.85
N LEU A 57 8.33 -6.79 -3.70
CA LEU A 57 7.31 -6.25 -4.61
C LEU A 57 5.97 -7.01 -4.57
N ASP A 58 5.64 -7.64 -3.45
CA ASP A 58 4.30 -8.15 -3.17
C ASP A 58 3.45 -7.03 -2.58
N LEU A 59 2.41 -6.64 -3.32
CA LEU A 59 1.48 -5.58 -2.95
C LEU A 59 0.21 -6.21 -2.36
N LEU A 60 -0.20 -5.72 -1.20
CA LEU A 60 -1.44 -6.09 -0.53
C LEU A 60 -2.31 -4.83 -0.36
N PHE A 61 -3.54 -4.89 -0.87
CA PHE A 61 -4.56 -3.90 -0.59
C PHE A 61 -5.67 -4.51 0.27
N VAL A 62 -5.82 -3.99 1.49
CA VAL A 62 -6.87 -4.33 2.44
C VAL A 62 -7.94 -3.25 2.41
N TYR A 63 -9.19 -3.65 2.23
CA TYR A 63 -10.32 -2.75 2.06
C TYR A 63 -11.63 -3.39 2.56
N GLY A 64 -12.74 -2.68 2.40
CA GLY A 64 -14.05 -3.07 2.96
C GLY A 64 -14.33 -2.37 4.29
N GLU A 65 -15.59 -2.33 4.70
CA GLU A 65 -16.02 -1.59 5.90
C GLU A 65 -15.39 -2.12 7.21
N ASN A 66 -14.92 -3.37 7.22
CA ASN A 66 -14.26 -3.99 8.38
C ASN A 66 -12.90 -4.60 8.03
N GLN A 67 -12.22 -4.09 6.99
CA GLN A 67 -10.96 -4.68 6.47
C GLN A 67 -11.09 -6.18 6.11
N ASP A 68 -12.30 -6.59 5.72
CA ASP A 68 -12.68 -7.97 5.44
C ASP A 68 -12.33 -8.42 4.02
N GLU A 69 -12.03 -7.48 3.12
CA GLU A 69 -11.59 -7.76 1.77
C GLU A 69 -10.09 -7.50 1.59
N GLN A 70 -9.42 -8.40 0.88
CA GLN A 70 -8.00 -8.27 0.57
C GLN A 70 -7.72 -8.69 -0.86
N ILE A 71 -6.87 -7.93 -1.54
CA ILE A 71 -6.35 -8.27 -2.86
C ILE A 71 -4.82 -8.16 -2.86
N HIS A 72 -4.19 -9.21 -3.39
CA HIS A 72 -2.75 -9.40 -3.42
C HIS A 72 -2.28 -9.49 -4.86
N THR A 73 -1.17 -8.86 -5.21
CA THR A 73 -0.56 -8.98 -6.54
C THR A 73 0.96 -8.82 -6.49
N LYS A 74 1.64 -9.24 -7.55
CA LYS A 74 3.07 -9.02 -7.75
C LYS A 74 3.30 -7.82 -8.66
N LEU A 75 4.15 -6.89 -8.23
CA LEU A 75 4.63 -5.78 -9.03
C LEU A 75 6.00 -6.10 -9.65
N ASP A 76 6.27 -5.50 -10.81
CA ASP A 76 7.47 -5.78 -11.59
C ASP A 76 8.65 -4.87 -11.20
N ASN A 77 8.35 -3.67 -10.67
CA ASN A 77 9.35 -2.67 -10.31
C ASN A 77 8.79 -1.58 -9.38
N TRP A 78 9.68 -0.76 -8.85
CA TRP A 78 9.34 0.36 -7.95
C TRP A 78 8.59 1.53 -8.62
N ASP A 79 8.56 1.63 -9.94
CA ASP A 79 7.74 2.64 -10.62
C ASP A 79 6.25 2.26 -10.62
N GLU A 80 5.94 0.96 -10.72
CA GLU A 80 4.57 0.47 -10.49
C GLU A 80 4.13 0.70 -9.04
N VAL A 81 5.03 0.52 -8.08
CA VAL A 81 4.75 0.83 -6.66
C VAL A 81 4.33 2.29 -6.52
N LYS A 82 5.12 3.23 -7.06
CA LYS A 82 4.78 4.67 -7.04
C LYS A 82 3.44 4.96 -7.71
N HIS A 83 3.11 4.25 -8.79
CA HIS A 83 1.83 4.41 -9.48
C HIS A 83 0.65 4.01 -8.60
N PHE A 84 0.68 2.83 -7.96
CA PHE A 84 -0.40 2.39 -7.07
C PHE A 84 -0.52 3.29 -5.82
N PHE A 85 0.59 3.72 -5.23
CA PHE A 85 0.53 4.69 -4.14
C PHE A 85 0.02 6.06 -4.61
N ARG A 86 0.29 6.49 -5.85
CA ARG A 86 -0.29 7.74 -6.37
C ARG A 86 -1.82 7.64 -6.41
N LEU A 87 -2.36 6.55 -6.95
CA LEU A 87 -3.81 6.31 -6.97
C LEU A 87 -4.40 6.32 -5.56
N TYR A 88 -3.69 5.75 -4.59
CA TYR A 88 -4.10 5.77 -3.18
C TYR A 88 -4.17 7.19 -2.62
N PHE A 89 -3.12 8.00 -2.80
CA PHE A 89 -3.05 9.38 -2.32
C PHE A 89 -4.05 10.32 -3.00
N ASP A 90 -4.45 9.99 -4.22
CA ASP A 90 -5.48 10.72 -4.97
C ASP A 90 -6.91 10.24 -4.63
N ASN A 91 -7.07 9.32 -3.66
CA ASN A 91 -8.32 8.69 -3.25
C ASN A 91 -9.04 7.92 -4.39
N GLU A 92 -8.32 7.49 -5.43
CA GLU A 92 -8.85 6.72 -6.56
C GLU A 92 -8.96 5.23 -6.23
N PHE A 93 -9.52 4.87 -5.07
CA PHE A 93 -9.54 3.49 -4.53
C PHE A 93 -10.19 2.47 -5.45
N GLU A 94 -11.31 2.81 -6.10
CA GLU A 94 -11.98 1.93 -7.05
C GLU A 94 -11.09 1.64 -8.27
N ARG A 95 -10.37 2.65 -8.75
CA ARG A 95 -9.43 2.48 -9.86
C ARG A 95 -8.21 1.67 -9.43
N LEU A 96 -7.64 1.96 -8.26
CA LEU A 96 -6.55 1.19 -7.66
C LEU A 96 -6.92 -0.29 -7.59
N LYS A 97 -8.10 -0.61 -7.05
CA LYS A 97 -8.63 -1.98 -6.98
C LYS A 97 -8.72 -2.60 -8.38
N ASN A 98 -9.41 -1.95 -9.31
CA ASN A 98 -9.59 -2.47 -10.66
C ASN A 98 -8.26 -2.72 -11.38
N GLU A 99 -7.27 -1.84 -11.21
CA GLU A 99 -5.96 -2.01 -11.83
C GLU A 99 -5.19 -3.19 -11.22
N ILE A 100 -5.26 -3.43 -9.91
CA ILE A 100 -4.69 -4.62 -9.26
C ILE A 100 -5.39 -5.90 -9.77
N GLU A 101 -6.72 -5.87 -9.92
CA GLU A 101 -7.51 -7.01 -10.39
C GLU A 101 -7.17 -7.47 -11.80
N LEU A 102 -6.72 -6.56 -12.65
CA LEU A 102 -6.33 -6.85 -14.03
C LEU A 102 -4.90 -7.39 -14.15
N ARG A 103 -4.11 -7.36 -13.07
CA ARG A 103 -2.74 -7.87 -13.09
C ARG A 103 -2.70 -9.41 -13.09
N PRO A 104 -1.67 -10.01 -13.72
CA PRO A 104 -1.42 -11.44 -13.59
C PRO A 104 -1.03 -11.80 -12.14
N PHE A 105 -1.26 -13.06 -11.76
CA PHE A 105 -0.93 -13.58 -10.42
C PHE A 105 -1.62 -12.85 -9.26
N THR A 106 -2.78 -12.24 -9.52
CA THR A 106 -3.60 -11.60 -8.49
C THR A 106 -4.46 -12.61 -7.73
N TYR A 107 -4.46 -12.52 -6.41
CA TYR A 107 -5.25 -13.34 -5.50
C TYR A 107 -6.18 -12.45 -4.66
N LYS A 108 -7.45 -12.87 -4.52
CA LYS A 108 -8.42 -12.21 -3.65
C LYS A 108 -8.78 -13.11 -2.49
N ARG A 109 -8.85 -12.53 -1.31
CA ARG A 109 -9.38 -13.18 -0.11
C ARG A 109 -10.55 -12.37 0.44
N LEU A 110 -11.64 -13.06 0.68
CA LEU A 110 -12.73 -12.59 1.54
C LEU A 110 -12.52 -13.22 2.91
N GLN A 111 -12.37 -12.42 3.95
CA GLN A 111 -12.47 -12.92 5.31
C GLN A 111 -13.96 -13.04 5.64
N ASN A 112 -14.52 -14.23 5.46
CA ASN A 112 -15.84 -14.51 6.03
C ASN A 112 -15.71 -14.42 7.55
N GLY A 113 -16.35 -13.43 8.16
CA GLY A 113 -16.46 -13.27 9.61
C GLY A 113 -17.14 -14.44 10.30
#